data_AF-A0AAW6Y0E8-F1
#
_entry.id   AF-A0AAW6Y0E8-F1
#
_cell.length_a   1.000
_cell.length_b   1.000
_cell.length_c   1.000
_cell.angle_alpha   90.00
_cell.angle_beta   90.00
_cell.angle_gamma   90.00
#
_symmetry.space_group_name_H-M   'P 1'
#
loop_
_entity.id
_entity.type
_entity.pdbx_description
1 polymer ?
#
loop_
_entity_poly.entity_id
_entity_poly.type
_entity_poly.pdbx_seq_one_letter_code
_entity_poly.pdbx_strand_id
1 'polypeptide(L)'
;VSGCPFKCPGCYNVAAQSFRYGTPYTEELEERILADCAKSYVAGVSFVGGEPFLNTPVLLPLARRFRERFGNTKTIWSWSGYTF
;
A
#
# COMPACT_ATOMS: atom_id res chain seq x y z
N VAL A 1 -3.10 -2.72 2.08
CA VAL A 1 -3.37 -3.99 1.35
C VAL A 1 -3.82 -5.05 2.35
N SER A 2 -4.22 -6.25 1.91
CA SER A 2 -4.66 -7.36 2.77
C SER A 2 -3.96 -8.67 2.39
N GLY A 3 -3.97 -9.66 3.28
CA GLY A 3 -3.24 -10.91 3.16
C GLY A 3 -1.88 -10.86 3.88
N CYS A 4 -1.74 -11.59 4.98
CA CYS A 4 -0.49 -11.71 5.74
C CYS A 4 -0.35 -13.12 6.36
N PRO A 5 0.70 -13.88 6.02
CA PRO A 5 0.90 -15.22 6.55
C PRO A 5 1.53 -15.21 7.95
N PHE A 6 2.14 -14.10 8.38
CA PHE A 6 2.91 -14.06 9.63
C PHE A 6 2.06 -14.18 10.89
N LYS A 7 0.81 -13.72 10.84
CA LYS A 7 -0.16 -13.77 11.96
C LYS A 7 0.48 -13.38 13.31
N CYS A 8 1.26 -12.30 13.31
CA CYS A 8 2.11 -11.93 14.44
C CYS A 8 1.30 -11.79 15.75
N PRO A 9 1.84 -12.22 16.90
CA PRO A 9 1.26 -11.94 18.20
C PRO A 9 1.06 -10.43 18.40
N GLY A 10 -0.14 -10.02 18.82
CA GLY A 10 -0.47 -8.61 19.02
C GLY A 10 -0.75 -7.80 17.75
N CYS A 11 -0.92 -8.43 16.58
CA CYS A 11 -1.32 -7.72 15.37
C CYS A 11 -2.67 -7.01 15.57
N TYR A 12 -2.66 -5.66 15.53
CA TYR A 12 -3.88 -4.87 15.73
C TYR A 12 -4.89 -5.00 14.57
N ASN A 13 -4.43 -5.43 13.39
CA ASN A 13 -5.26 -5.54 12.19
C ASN A 13 -5.42 -7.00 11.74
N VAL A 14 -5.99 -7.82 12.63
CA VAL A 14 -6.21 -9.26 12.41
C VAL A 14 -7.04 -9.52 11.15
N ALA A 15 -8.06 -8.69 10.88
CA ALA A 15 -8.93 -8.85 9.72
C ALA A 15 -8.14 -8.74 8.39
N ALA A 16 -7.20 -7.79 8.30
CA ALA A 16 -6.36 -7.62 7.11
C ALA A 16 -5.35 -8.75 6.88
N GLN A 17 -5.23 -9.75 7.78
CA GLN A 17 -4.43 -10.95 7.53
C GLN A 17 -5.07 -11.85 6.47
N SER A 18 -6.40 -11.78 6.28
CA SER A 18 -7.10 -12.54 5.24
C SER A 18 -6.84 -11.93 3.86
N PHE A 19 -6.47 -12.77 2.88
CA PHE A 19 -6.36 -12.39 1.47
C PHE A 19 -7.69 -11.99 0.83
N ARG A 20 -8.82 -12.25 1.51
CA ARG A 20 -10.17 -11.90 1.04
C ARG A 20 -10.75 -10.68 1.77
N TYR A 21 -9.95 -9.98 2.57
CA TYR A 21 -10.39 -8.81 3.31
C TYR A 21 -10.21 -7.51 2.51
N GLY A 22 -11.08 -6.54 2.75
CA GLY A 22 -11.06 -5.22 2.10
C GLY A 22 -11.92 -5.18 0.85
N THR A 23 -11.58 -4.27 -0.06
CA THR A 23 -12.29 -4.09 -1.33
C THR A 23 -11.36 -4.37 -2.50
N PRO A 24 -11.90 -4.76 -3.67
CA PRO A 24 -11.11 -4.88 -4.89
C PRO A 24 -10.31 -3.62 -5.20
N TYR A 25 -9.12 -3.80 -5.78
CA TYR A 25 -8.32 -2.71 -6.31
C TYR A 25 -8.84 -2.35 -7.71
N THR A 26 -9.20 -1.08 -7.92
CA THR A 26 -9.73 -0.59 -9.19
C THR A 26 -9.00 0.67 -9.63
N GLU A 27 -9.16 1.06 -10.89
CA GLU A 27 -8.56 2.29 -11.42
C GLU A 27 -9.10 3.54 -10.70
N GLU A 28 -10.38 3.55 -10.31
CA GLU A 28 -10.98 4.64 -9.55
C GLU A 28 -10.38 4.76 -8.15
N LEU A 29 -10.11 3.62 -7.50
CA LEU A 29 -9.43 3.59 -6.21
C LEU A 29 -8.00 4.11 -6.34
N GLU A 30 -7.28 3.68 -7.37
CA GLU A 30 -5.93 4.13 -7.67
C GLU A 30 -5.86 5.65 -7.91
N GLU A 31 -6.76 6.19 -8.73
CA GLU A 31 -6.83 7.63 -8.98
C GLU A 31 -7.17 8.41 -7.72
N ARG A 32 -8.08 7.88 -6.87
CA ARG A 32 -8.37 8.49 -5.57
C ARG A 32 -7.13 8.53 -4.67
N ILE A 33 -6.35 7.44 -4.59
CA ILE A 33 -5.10 7.39 -3.82
C ILE A 33 -4.13 8.47 -4.32
N LEU A 34 -3.96 8.59 -5.64
CA LEU A 34 -3.07 9.58 -6.24
C LEU A 34 -3.58 11.01 -5.98
N ALA A 35 -4.87 11.29 -6.16
CA ALA A 35 -5.47 12.58 -5.88
C ALA A 35 -5.31 12.99 -4.40
N ASP A 36 -5.50 12.05 -3.47
CA ASP A 36 -5.27 12.29 -2.05
C ASP A 36 -3.79 12.59 -1.77
N CYS A 37 -2.87 11.88 -2.42
CA CYS A 37 -1.44 12.14 -2.28
C CYS A 37 -1.00 13.46 -2.92
N ALA A 38 -1.75 14.01 -3.88
CA ALA A 38 -1.42 15.27 -4.56
C ALA A 38 -1.55 16.51 -3.65
N LYS A 39 -2.32 16.41 -2.56
CA LYS A 39 -2.48 17.50 -1.58
C LYS A 39 -1.12 17.96 -1.07
N SER A 40 -0.93 19.29 -0.97
CA SER A 40 0.38 19.90 -0.66
C SER A 40 0.92 19.51 0.72
N TYR A 41 0.03 19.23 1.67
CA TYR A 41 0.38 18.79 3.03
C TYR A 41 0.64 17.28 3.14
N VAL A 42 0.52 16.51 2.06
CA VAL A 42 0.82 15.08 2.06
C VAL A 42 2.24 14.85 1.54
N ALA A 43 3.10 14.31 2.42
CA ALA A 43 4.50 14.03 2.09
C ALA A 43 4.68 12.86 1.11
N GLY A 44 3.74 11.92 1.08
CA GLY A 44 3.77 10.79 0.16
C GLY A 44 2.88 9.64 0.61
N VAL A 45 3.21 8.42 0.18
CA VAL A 45 2.42 7.21 0.46
C VAL A 45 3.23 6.19 1.27
N SER A 46 2.57 5.49 2.19
CA SER A 46 3.12 4.33 2.88
C SER A 46 2.30 3.10 2.54
N PHE A 47 2.95 2.06 2.03
CA PHE A 47 2.34 0.75 1.82
C PHE A 47 2.36 -0.02 3.15
N VAL A 48 1.17 -0.23 3.70
CA VAL A 48 0.93 -0.86 5.00
C VAL A 48 -0.28 -1.81 4.91
N GLY A 49 -0.31 -2.81 5.79
CA GLY A 49 -1.46 -3.70 5.99
C GLY A 49 -1.37 -4.96 5.15
N GLY A 50 -1.91 -6.06 5.67
CA GLY A 50 -1.43 -7.39 5.27
C GLY A 50 0.10 -7.43 5.31
N GLU A 51 0.71 -8.22 4.44
CA GLU A 51 2.11 -8.10 4.07
C GLU A 51 2.19 -7.43 2.69
N PRO A 52 2.72 -6.20 2.58
CA PRO A 52 2.81 -5.47 1.32
C PRO A 52 3.54 -6.24 0.21
N PHE A 53 4.58 -6.99 0.53
CA PHE A 53 5.37 -7.71 -0.48
C PHE A 53 4.66 -8.93 -1.06
N LEU A 54 3.52 -9.34 -0.49
CA LEU A 54 2.63 -10.33 -1.11
C LEU A 54 1.60 -9.70 -2.06
N ASN A 55 1.57 -8.38 -2.17
CA ASN A 55 0.64 -7.61 -3.00
C ASN A 55 1.36 -6.83 -4.13
N THR A 56 2.56 -7.27 -4.52
CA THR A 56 3.35 -6.62 -5.58
C THR A 56 2.67 -6.49 -6.94
N PRO A 57 1.76 -7.40 -7.38
CA PRO A 57 1.02 -7.20 -8.64
C PRO A 57 0.16 -5.93 -8.66
N VAL A 58 -0.22 -5.41 -7.48
CA VAL A 58 -0.97 -4.17 -7.32
C VAL A 58 -0.05 -3.00 -6.94
N LEU A 59 0.86 -3.22 -5.99
CA LEU A 59 1.69 -2.14 -5.45
C LEU A 59 2.80 -1.66 -6.39
N LEU A 60 3.37 -2.52 -7.24
CA LEU A 60 4.39 -2.09 -8.19
C LEU A 60 3.81 -1.18 -9.28
N PRO A 61 2.66 -1.49 -9.92
CA PRO A 61 1.99 -0.54 -10.81
C PRO A 61 1.67 0.80 -10.12
N LEU A 62 1.08 0.77 -8.92
CA LEU A 62 0.79 1.98 -8.15
C LEU A 62 2.05 2.81 -7.88
N ALA A 63 3.15 2.18 -7.46
CA ALA A 63 4.41 2.87 -7.21
C ALA A 63 4.98 3.53 -8.48
N ARG A 64 4.86 2.88 -9.63
CA ARG A 64 5.26 3.45 -10.93
C ARG A 64 4.41 4.66 -11.29
N ARG A 65 3.08 4.55 -11.24
CA ARG A 65 2.18 5.68 -11.49
C ARG A 65 2.39 6.83 -10.50
N PHE A 66 2.69 6.52 -9.25
CA PHE A 66 3.04 7.52 -8.24
C PHE A 66 4.31 8.29 -8.63
N ARG A 67 5.34 7.59 -9.12
CA ARG A 67 6.58 8.22 -9.62
C ARG A 67 6.36 9.02 -10.90
N GLU A 68 5.53 8.53 -11.81
CA GLU A 68 5.15 9.28 -13.01
C GLU A 68 4.44 10.60 -12.66
N ARG A 69 3.54 10.58 -11.67
CA ARG A 69 2.75 11.77 -11.29
C ARG A 69 3.50 12.77 -10.42
N PHE A 70 4.33 12.31 -9.50
CA PHE A 70 4.97 13.16 -8.48
C PHE A 70 6.49 13.25 -8.58
N GLY A 71 7.11 12.46 -9.46
CA GLY A 71 8.56 12.33 -9.52
C GLY A 71 9.15 11.96 -8.16
N ASN A 72 10.18 12.72 -7.76
CA ASN A 72 10.86 12.57 -6.48
C ASN A 72 10.40 13.56 -5.41
N THR A 73 9.34 14.32 -5.67
CA THR A 73 8.85 15.35 -4.72
C THR A 73 8.10 14.75 -3.52
N LYS A 74 7.64 13.49 -3.64
CA LYS A 74 6.91 12.77 -2.60
C LYS A 74 7.53 11.42 -2.30
N THR A 75 7.44 10.97 -1.05
CA THR A 75 8.05 9.72 -0.59
C THR A 75 7.17 8.49 -0.84
N ILE A 76 7.79 7.33 -1.04
CA ILE A 76 7.11 6.03 -1.00
C ILE A 76 7.81 5.21 0.09
N TRP A 77 7.05 4.78 1.10
CA TRP A 77 7.52 3.86 2.15
C TRP A 77 6.81 2.53 2.02
N SER A 78 7.47 1.43 2.42
CA SER A 78 6.84 0.11 2.54
C SER A 78 7.25 -0.52 3.86
N TRP A 79 6.27 -0.93 4.65
CA TRP A 79 6.48 -1.53 5.96
C TRP A 79 6.22 -3.04 5.86
N SER A 80 7.27 -3.84 5.82
CA SER A 80 7.20 -5.30 5.62
C SER A 80 7.63 -6.06 6.88
N GLY A 81 7.02 -7.23 7.08
CA GLY A 81 7.43 -8.20 8.09
C GLY A 81 8.58 -9.11 7.64
N TYR A 82 8.98 -9.06 6.37
CA TYR A 82 10.18 -9.75 5.91
C TYR A 82 11.44 -9.06 6.43
N THR A 83 12.39 -9.87 6.89
CA THR A 83 13.78 -9.48 7.05
C THR A 83 14.55 -9.73 5.75
N PHE A 84 15.83 -9.33 5.71
CA PHE A 84 16.77 -9.44 4.59
C PHE A 84 16.69 -10.76 3.80
#